data_AF-A0AB34IUQ9-F1
#
_entry.id   AF-A0AB34IUQ9-F1
#
_cell.length_a   1.000
_cell.length_b   1.000
_cell.length_c   1.000
_cell.angle_alpha   90.00
_cell.angle_beta   90.00
_cell.angle_gamma   90.00
#
_symmetry.space_group_name_H-M   'P 1'
#
loop_
_entity.id
_entity.type
_entity.pdbx_description
1 polymer ?
#
loop_
_entity_poly.entity_id
_entity_poly.type
_entity_poly.pdbx_seq_one_letter_code
_entity_poly.pdbx_strand_id
1 'polypeptide(L)'
;MVGGLLLLSVRSACGHAALSFPRPRNAIDGGLPPWSEWAYPCDASHQRAQCRISFCEDGKNCAGSCPISAHSGVPNALNASNGQSCYWFSNGCTIGCASCDGTSNHVGHGAQRFLYHGMDARTLVEKNLTLANPWNPPAGAMRLDEATRASLSIKANCANPTTNATICDPRLRTANTQAECGSADDFYFFSPWRAPGSAPVIDACGSAGGRFAGQGIGGAGAQFQNSSLARQGDKGSQLPAMPSHVTWKAGSDVEVAWTVMANHGGGYAYRLAPADAPLTEETFRKLPLDFVGKSILRWDGDSKTELQFEGWRTSVGTLPPGSMWSKNPIPSGLWEREGPGFEPVCAESEECKRWASGFGGEQGVCRCSGYSNLGPLLPNLEIVDLVQIPRHLKAGKYVLQWRWDCEESDQVWASCADVTIG
;
A
#
# COMPACT_ATOMS: atom_id res chain seq x y z
N MET A 1 -9.04 11.57 43.60
CA MET A 1 -8.55 12.39 42.48
C MET A 1 -7.07 12.11 42.28
N VAL A 2 -6.73 11.24 41.32
CA VAL A 2 -5.47 11.32 40.56
C VAL A 2 -5.86 10.80 39.18
N GLY A 3 -6.07 11.72 38.24
CA GLY A 3 -6.36 11.39 36.85
C GLY A 3 -5.08 10.93 36.18
N GLY A 4 -5.03 9.65 35.79
CA GLY A 4 -4.00 9.13 34.90
C GLY A 4 -4.30 9.57 33.47
N LEU A 5 -3.50 10.50 32.96
CA LEU A 5 -3.51 10.87 31.54
C LEU A 5 -3.08 9.63 30.74
N LEU A 6 -4.01 9.01 30.02
CA LEU A 6 -3.73 7.91 29.10
C LEU A 6 -2.96 8.48 27.91
N LEU A 7 -1.63 8.32 27.91
CA LEU A 7 -0.82 8.46 26.70
C LEU A 7 -1.13 7.28 25.78
N LEU A 8 -2.21 7.40 25.01
CA LEU A 8 -2.34 6.70 23.74
C LEU A 8 -1.13 7.12 22.91
N SER A 9 -0.16 6.22 22.76
CA SER A 9 0.87 6.41 21.74
C SER A 9 0.14 6.43 20.41
N VAL A 10 0.02 7.62 19.82
CA VAL A 10 -0.42 7.81 18.43
C VAL A 10 0.62 7.12 17.57
N ARG A 11 0.50 5.81 17.42
CA ARG A 11 1.33 5.04 16.49
C ARG A 11 0.81 5.42 15.12
N SER A 12 1.55 6.31 14.46
CA SER A 12 1.25 6.77 13.11
C SER A 12 1.17 5.54 12.22
N ALA A 13 -0.02 5.24 11.73
CA ALA A 13 -0.17 4.23 10.71
C ALA A 13 0.51 4.77 9.44
N CYS A 14 1.64 4.17 9.12
CA CYS A 14 2.43 4.47 7.95
C CYS A 14 1.91 3.61 6.80
N GLY A 15 1.74 4.16 5.62
CA GLY A 15 1.57 3.41 4.38
C GLY A 15 2.91 3.44 3.68
N HIS A 16 3.32 2.33 3.08
CA HIS A 16 4.53 2.29 2.25
C HIS A 16 4.39 1.13 1.27
N ALA A 17 4.36 1.42 -0.02
CA ALA A 17 4.38 0.40 -1.06
C ALA A 17 4.99 0.96 -2.33
N ALA A 18 5.54 0.08 -3.16
CA ALA A 18 6.12 0.46 -4.44
C ALA A 18 6.04 -0.68 -5.43
N LEU A 19 6.02 -0.33 -6.72
CA LEU A 19 6.35 -1.27 -7.78
C LEU A 19 7.74 -1.87 -7.51
N SER A 20 7.88 -3.19 -7.60
CA SER A 20 9.16 -3.90 -7.48
C SER A 20 9.62 -4.43 -8.84
N PHE A 21 8.68 -4.84 -9.70
CA PHE A 21 8.98 -5.30 -11.05
C PHE A 21 7.97 -4.80 -12.09
N PRO A 22 8.43 -4.17 -13.19
CA PRO A 22 9.80 -3.75 -13.46
C PRO A 22 10.27 -2.68 -12.47
N ARG A 23 11.60 -2.54 -12.27
CA ARG A 23 12.15 -1.55 -11.33
C ARG A 23 11.70 -0.12 -11.69
N PRO A 24 11.12 0.65 -10.75
CA PRO A 24 10.58 1.97 -11.05
C PRO A 24 11.67 3.06 -11.13
N ARG A 25 11.39 4.13 -11.87
CA ARG A 25 12.12 5.41 -11.85
C ARG A 25 12.20 5.98 -10.45
N ASN A 26 11.17 5.75 -9.63
CA ASN A 26 11.10 6.17 -8.23
C ASN A 26 12.21 5.57 -7.34
N ALA A 27 12.88 4.51 -7.81
CA ALA A 27 14.06 3.92 -7.19
C ALA A 27 15.37 4.65 -7.54
N ILE A 28 15.29 5.91 -7.98
CA ILE A 28 16.42 6.71 -8.49
C ILE A 28 17.58 6.80 -7.50
N ASP A 29 17.29 6.81 -6.21
CA ASP A 29 18.26 6.90 -5.13
C ASP A 29 18.77 5.53 -4.64
N GLY A 30 18.22 4.42 -5.13
CA GLY A 30 18.62 3.07 -4.69
C GLY A 30 20.06 2.70 -5.05
N GLY A 31 20.74 3.49 -5.89
CA GLY A 31 22.18 3.39 -6.16
C GLY A 31 23.07 4.21 -5.22
N LEU A 32 22.51 4.93 -4.26
CA LEU A 32 23.24 5.75 -3.29
C LEU A 32 23.34 5.03 -1.93
N PRO A 33 24.35 5.33 -1.10
CA PRO A 33 24.33 4.94 0.30
C PRO A 33 23.12 5.55 1.05
N PRO A 34 22.50 4.84 2.01
CA PRO A 34 22.90 3.51 2.50
C PRO A 34 22.39 2.34 1.65
N TRP A 35 21.47 2.56 0.70
CA TRP A 35 20.81 1.51 -0.07
C TRP A 35 21.77 0.67 -0.92
N SER A 36 22.78 1.30 -1.54
CA SER A 36 23.79 0.61 -2.34
C SER A 36 24.72 -0.30 -1.53
N GLU A 37 24.80 -0.09 -0.22
CA GLU A 37 25.67 -0.84 0.70
C GLU A 37 24.87 -1.75 1.65
N TRP A 38 23.54 -1.74 1.53
CA TRP A 38 22.66 -2.51 2.41
C TRP A 38 22.65 -3.99 2.05
N ALA A 39 22.60 -4.84 3.08
CA ALA A 39 22.38 -6.27 2.94
C ALA A 39 21.45 -6.82 4.03
N TYR A 40 20.70 -7.85 3.65
CA TYR A 40 19.83 -8.66 4.52
C TYR A 40 20.37 -10.09 4.56
N PRO A 41 20.27 -10.82 5.68
CA PRO A 41 19.65 -10.46 6.95
C PRO A 41 20.59 -9.66 7.84
N CYS A 42 20.02 -8.93 8.79
CA CYS A 42 20.78 -8.31 9.87
C CYS A 42 21.01 -9.33 11.01
N ASP A 43 21.76 -10.40 10.74
CA ASP A 43 22.01 -11.48 11.68
C ASP A 43 23.38 -11.38 12.36
N ALA A 44 23.75 -12.40 13.16
CA ALA A 44 25.02 -12.46 13.88
C ALA A 44 26.27 -12.38 12.98
N SER A 45 26.14 -12.65 11.67
CA SER A 45 27.22 -12.56 10.68
C SER A 45 27.30 -11.20 9.98
N HIS A 46 26.26 -10.35 10.10
CA HIS A 46 26.16 -9.04 9.46
C HIS A 46 25.53 -8.01 10.42
N GLN A 47 26.35 -7.39 11.29
CA GLN A 47 25.94 -6.39 12.30
C GLN A 47 26.53 -4.99 12.07
N ARG A 48 26.82 -4.59 10.83
CA ARG A 48 27.40 -3.26 10.54
C ARG A 48 26.32 -2.18 10.61
N ALA A 49 26.71 -0.90 10.69
CA ALA A 49 25.78 0.23 10.62
C ALA A 49 24.86 0.20 9.37
N GLN A 50 25.35 -0.43 8.30
CA GLN A 50 24.66 -0.69 7.02
C GLN A 50 23.44 -1.62 7.13
N CYS A 51 23.23 -2.27 8.27
CA CYS A 51 22.05 -3.09 8.55
C CYS A 51 20.82 -2.28 8.99
N ARG A 52 20.97 -0.99 9.31
CA ARG A 52 19.93 -0.17 9.96
C ARG A 52 19.15 0.71 8.98
N ILE A 53 18.67 0.13 7.87
CA ILE A 53 17.56 0.75 7.12
C ILE A 53 16.32 0.56 8.00
N SER A 54 15.84 1.66 8.56
CA SER A 54 14.67 1.69 9.44
C SER A 54 13.85 2.93 9.14
N PHE A 55 12.54 2.79 9.29
CA PHE A 55 11.63 3.91 9.23
C PHE A 55 11.72 4.63 10.57
N CYS A 56 12.24 5.85 10.59
CA CYS A 56 12.15 6.71 11.76
C CYS A 56 11.14 7.83 11.51
N GLU A 57 10.32 8.09 12.51
CA GLU A 57 9.18 9.03 12.44
C GLU A 57 9.58 10.47 12.82
N ASP A 58 10.82 10.68 13.27
CA ASP A 58 11.33 11.98 13.72
C ASP A 58 11.78 12.89 12.56
N GLY A 59 11.68 12.41 11.33
CA GLY A 59 12.09 13.11 10.11
C GLY A 59 13.61 13.24 9.95
N LYS A 60 14.41 12.57 10.80
CA LYS A 60 15.87 12.65 10.79
C LYS A 60 16.46 11.27 10.55
N ASN A 61 17.25 11.13 9.48
CA ASN A 61 17.90 9.85 9.11
C ASN A 61 16.91 8.74 8.74
N CYS A 62 15.78 9.07 8.09
CA CYS A 62 14.80 8.08 7.62
C CYS A 62 15.32 7.32 6.40
N ALA A 63 16.28 6.42 6.61
CA ALA A 63 16.71 5.47 5.59
C ALA A 63 15.66 4.35 5.49
N GLY A 64 14.44 4.70 5.08
CA GLY A 64 13.40 3.72 4.74
C GLY A 64 13.64 3.19 3.33
N SER A 65 13.33 1.92 3.12
CA SER A 65 13.27 1.31 1.81
C SER A 65 12.12 0.34 1.81
N CYS A 66 11.42 0.19 0.70
CA CYS A 66 10.59 -0.99 0.49
C CYS A 66 11.48 -2.00 -0.19
N PRO A 67 12.11 -2.85 0.63
CA PRO A 67 13.18 -3.63 0.12
C PRO A 67 12.59 -4.60 -0.88
N ILE A 68 13.51 -5.01 -1.72
CA ILE A 68 13.47 -6.26 -2.36
C ILE A 68 14.37 -7.02 -1.24
N SER A 69 13.95 -8.05 -0.44
CA SER A 69 14.82 -9.01 0.40
C SER A 69 15.68 -10.20 -0.22
N ALA A 70 17.01 -10.11 -0.27
CA ALA A 70 17.85 -11.19 -0.84
C ALA A 70 18.18 -12.16 0.25
N HIS A 71 17.61 -13.34 0.17
CA HIS A 71 18.18 -14.50 0.81
C HIS A 71 18.25 -15.63 -0.18
N SER A 72 19.48 -16.00 -0.60
CA SER A 72 19.90 -17.36 -0.98
C SER A 72 21.06 -17.44 -2.00
N GLY A 73 21.61 -16.31 -2.47
CA GLY A 73 22.57 -16.36 -3.59
C GLY A 73 21.92 -16.70 -4.94
N VAL A 74 20.59 -16.57 -5.03
CA VAL A 74 19.85 -16.59 -6.28
C VAL A 74 20.12 -15.28 -7.04
N PRO A 75 20.56 -15.32 -8.31
CA PRO A 75 20.65 -14.14 -9.15
C PRO A 75 19.28 -13.45 -9.20
N ASN A 76 19.24 -12.14 -8.92
CA ASN A 76 18.01 -11.32 -8.78
C ASN A 76 17.18 -11.55 -7.51
N ALA A 77 17.69 -12.29 -6.52
CA ALA A 77 17.15 -12.21 -5.16
C ALA A 77 17.34 -10.79 -4.63
N LEU A 78 16.45 -10.44 -3.72
CA LEU A 78 16.01 -9.07 -3.68
C LEU A 78 17.03 -8.10 -2.97
N ASN A 79 17.07 -6.78 -3.20
CA ASN A 79 17.96 -5.85 -2.47
C ASN A 79 17.29 -4.50 -2.08
N ALA A 80 17.98 -3.62 -1.34
CA ALA A 80 17.50 -2.26 -1.08
C ALA A 80 17.56 -1.34 -2.32
N SER A 81 17.78 -1.87 -3.53
CA SER A 81 17.90 -1.05 -4.73
C SER A 81 16.60 -0.33 -5.12
N ASN A 82 15.47 -0.64 -4.47
CA ASN A 82 14.27 0.18 -4.62
C ASN A 82 14.38 1.55 -3.91
N GLY A 83 15.46 1.80 -3.15
CA GLY A 83 15.72 3.09 -2.52
C GLY A 83 14.51 3.56 -1.70
N GLN A 84 14.13 4.83 -1.87
CA GLN A 84 12.93 5.42 -1.26
C GLN A 84 11.68 5.35 -2.16
N SER A 85 11.63 4.46 -3.15
CA SER A 85 10.47 4.33 -4.07
C SER A 85 9.11 4.24 -3.36
N CYS A 86 9.05 3.66 -2.17
CA CYS A 86 7.81 3.58 -1.40
C CYS A 86 7.55 4.73 -0.45
N TYR A 87 8.17 5.86 -0.72
CA TYR A 87 7.73 7.17 -0.23
C TYR A 87 7.10 8.00 -1.35
N TRP A 88 6.86 7.42 -2.55
CA TRP A 88 6.25 8.14 -3.66
C TRP A 88 4.74 7.87 -3.72
N PHE A 89 3.95 8.88 -3.34
CA PHE A 89 2.50 8.80 -3.28
C PHE A 89 1.86 10.17 -3.43
N SER A 90 0.55 10.27 -3.27
CA SER A 90 -0.21 11.51 -3.16
C SER A 90 -1.05 11.47 -1.90
N ASN A 91 -0.91 12.46 -1.04
CA ASN A 91 -1.60 12.54 0.25
C ASN A 91 -2.78 13.51 0.20
N GLY A 92 -3.81 13.26 1.01
CA GLY A 92 -5.01 14.10 1.10
C GLY A 92 -5.92 13.98 -0.13
N CYS A 93 -5.89 12.84 -0.81
CA CYS A 93 -6.68 12.55 -1.99
C CYS A 93 -7.93 11.75 -1.59
N THR A 94 -9.11 12.32 -1.81
CA THR A 94 -10.41 11.63 -1.59
C THR A 94 -11.24 11.65 -2.86
N ILE A 95 -12.12 10.66 -3.01
CA ILE A 95 -13.00 10.57 -4.19
C ILE A 95 -13.93 11.78 -4.26
N GLY A 96 -14.25 12.20 -5.48
CA GLY A 96 -15.10 13.36 -5.73
C GLY A 96 -14.41 14.73 -5.58
N CYS A 97 -13.21 14.80 -5.01
CA CYS A 97 -12.43 16.03 -4.96
C CYS A 97 -11.65 16.29 -6.25
N ALA A 98 -11.47 17.57 -6.59
CA ALA A 98 -10.76 17.98 -7.81
C ALA A 98 -9.23 17.88 -7.68
N SER A 99 -8.70 17.97 -6.47
CA SER A 99 -7.27 17.94 -6.18
C SER A 99 -7.01 17.35 -4.80
N CYS A 100 -5.82 16.80 -4.61
CA CYS A 100 -5.30 16.51 -3.27
C CYS A 100 -4.80 17.79 -2.61
N ASP A 101 -4.78 17.84 -1.28
CA ASP A 101 -4.19 18.96 -0.53
C ASP A 101 -2.74 18.70 -0.05
N GLY A 102 -2.26 17.46 -0.16
CA GLY A 102 -0.92 17.05 0.25
C GLY A 102 -0.71 17.00 1.77
N THR A 103 -1.73 17.20 2.59
CA THR A 103 -1.57 17.36 4.05
C THR A 103 -2.58 16.59 4.88
N SER A 104 -3.82 16.52 4.42
CA SER A 104 -4.87 15.77 5.09
C SER A 104 -4.59 14.27 5.00
N ASN A 105 -5.11 13.56 5.99
CA ASN A 105 -5.22 12.12 5.96
C ASN A 105 -6.65 11.76 6.37
N HIS A 106 -7.02 10.50 6.16
CA HIS A 106 -8.36 9.98 6.42
C HIS A 106 -8.86 10.41 7.80
N VAL A 107 -10.13 10.82 7.87
CA VAL A 107 -10.72 11.26 9.13
C VAL A 107 -10.81 10.09 10.08
N GLY A 108 -9.91 10.13 11.06
CA GLY A 108 -9.82 9.10 12.07
C GLY A 108 -8.59 8.21 11.96
N HIS A 109 -7.67 8.44 11.02
CA HIS A 109 -6.43 7.67 10.94
C HIS A 109 -5.66 7.66 12.27
N GLY A 110 -5.84 6.60 13.06
CA GLY A 110 -5.36 6.46 14.45
C GLY A 110 -6.28 6.98 15.56
N ALA A 111 -7.43 7.59 15.25
CA ALA A 111 -8.46 8.06 16.20
C ALA A 111 -9.75 7.22 16.21
N GLN A 112 -10.08 6.44 15.17
CA GLN A 112 -11.14 5.43 15.29
C GLN A 112 -10.68 4.23 16.13
N ARG A 113 -11.61 3.65 16.88
CA ARG A 113 -11.40 2.40 17.60
C ARG A 113 -12.55 1.44 17.37
N PHE A 114 -12.27 0.20 17.00
CA PHE A 114 -13.21 -0.90 16.98
C PHE A 114 -12.99 -1.80 18.19
N LEU A 115 -14.06 -2.36 18.72
CA LEU A 115 -14.05 -3.27 19.86
C LEU A 115 -14.66 -4.61 19.46
N TYR A 116 -14.04 -5.70 19.90
CA TYR A 116 -14.57 -7.05 19.73
C TYR A 116 -15.40 -7.44 20.96
N HIS A 117 -16.73 -7.56 20.79
CA HIS A 117 -17.69 -7.74 21.89
C HIS A 117 -17.47 -6.76 23.05
N GLY A 118 -17.14 -5.51 22.72
CA GLY A 118 -16.86 -4.45 23.71
C GLY A 118 -15.46 -4.51 24.34
N MET A 119 -14.58 -5.40 23.89
CA MET A 119 -13.21 -5.51 24.37
C MET A 119 -12.22 -4.93 23.36
N ASP A 120 -11.24 -4.19 23.88
CA ASP A 120 -10.04 -3.78 23.14
C ASP A 120 -9.02 -4.94 23.12
N ALA A 121 -8.00 -4.84 22.25
CA ALA A 121 -7.00 -5.89 22.08
C ALA A 121 -6.22 -6.15 23.38
N ARG A 122 -5.96 -5.11 24.18
CA ARG A 122 -5.33 -5.26 25.49
C ARG A 122 -6.17 -6.12 26.42
N THR A 123 -7.47 -5.87 26.49
CA THR A 123 -8.41 -6.63 27.32
C THR A 123 -8.46 -8.09 26.88
N LEU A 124 -8.37 -8.37 25.58
CA LEU A 124 -8.28 -9.74 25.07
C LEU A 124 -7.01 -10.45 25.55
N VAL A 125 -5.85 -9.77 25.49
CA VAL A 125 -4.58 -10.30 26.02
C VAL A 125 -4.66 -10.56 27.52
N GLU A 126 -5.16 -9.59 28.30
CA GLU A 126 -5.30 -9.72 29.76
C GLU A 126 -6.22 -10.88 30.17
N LYS A 127 -7.22 -11.18 29.35
CA LYS A 127 -8.15 -12.31 29.55
C LYS A 127 -7.69 -13.61 28.91
N ASN A 128 -6.53 -13.61 28.25
CA ASN A 128 -6.01 -14.76 27.49
C ASN A 128 -7.02 -15.30 26.46
N LEU A 129 -7.72 -14.39 25.76
CA LEU A 129 -8.69 -14.71 24.72
C LEU A 129 -8.06 -14.57 23.34
N THR A 130 -8.49 -15.45 22.42
CA THR A 130 -8.08 -15.43 21.02
C THR A 130 -9.32 -15.45 20.14
N LEU A 131 -9.36 -14.57 19.14
CA LEU A 131 -10.41 -14.60 18.14
C LEU A 131 -10.18 -15.81 17.24
N ALA A 132 -11.21 -16.62 17.05
CA ALA A 132 -11.14 -17.74 16.11
C ALA A 132 -10.81 -17.27 14.68
N ASN A 133 -11.31 -16.08 14.34
CA ASN A 133 -11.00 -15.36 13.12
C ASN A 133 -10.82 -13.86 13.40
N PRO A 134 -9.58 -13.39 13.57
CA PRO A 134 -9.32 -11.98 13.86
C PRO A 134 -9.56 -11.05 12.65
N TRP A 135 -9.56 -11.58 11.42
CA TRP A 135 -9.71 -10.76 10.22
C TRP A 135 -11.17 -10.61 9.77
N ASN A 136 -11.98 -11.66 9.85
CA ASN A 136 -13.38 -11.62 9.42
C ASN A 136 -14.31 -12.27 10.47
N PRO A 137 -14.47 -11.64 11.65
CA PRO A 137 -15.31 -12.17 12.72
C PRO A 137 -16.80 -12.19 12.31
N PRO A 138 -17.69 -12.91 13.02
CA PRO A 138 -19.13 -12.86 12.77
C PRO A 138 -19.68 -11.43 12.76
N ALA A 139 -20.69 -11.19 11.93
CA ALA A 139 -21.30 -9.87 11.77
C ALA A 139 -21.70 -9.25 13.11
N GLY A 140 -21.24 -8.03 13.36
CA GLY A 140 -21.53 -7.28 14.58
C GLY A 140 -20.77 -7.73 15.83
N ALA A 141 -19.87 -8.71 15.74
CA ALA A 141 -18.94 -9.04 16.83
C ALA A 141 -17.88 -7.95 17.00
N MET A 142 -17.46 -7.31 15.90
CA MET A 142 -16.55 -6.16 15.91
C MET A 142 -17.32 -4.91 15.52
N ARG A 143 -17.29 -3.87 16.36
CA ARG A 143 -18.06 -2.63 16.15
C ARG A 143 -17.23 -1.43 16.50
N LEU A 144 -17.51 -0.29 15.87
CA LEU A 144 -16.91 0.97 16.28
C LEU A 144 -17.27 1.28 17.74
N ASP A 145 -16.28 1.71 18.49
CA ASP A 145 -16.43 2.29 19.81
C ASP A 145 -17.13 3.65 19.72
N GLU A 146 -18.30 3.75 20.35
CA GLU A 146 -19.09 4.97 20.46
C GLU A 146 -18.31 6.14 21.08
N ALA A 147 -17.31 5.86 21.94
CA ALA A 147 -16.46 6.91 22.51
C ALA A 147 -15.58 7.60 21.46
N THR A 148 -15.24 6.91 20.36
CA THR A 148 -14.50 7.50 19.24
C THR A 148 -15.42 8.03 18.15
N ARG A 149 -16.63 7.47 18.01
CA ARG A 149 -17.59 7.83 16.95
C ARG A 149 -17.86 9.33 16.83
N ALA A 150 -18.07 10.01 17.96
CA ALA A 150 -18.47 11.42 17.95
C ALA A 150 -17.38 12.37 17.38
N SER A 151 -16.11 11.96 17.41
CA SER A 151 -15.01 12.76 16.83
C SER A 151 -14.73 12.42 15.36
N LEU A 152 -15.30 11.32 14.83
CA LEU A 152 -15.11 10.87 13.46
C LEU A 152 -16.07 11.60 12.51
N SER A 153 -15.56 12.63 11.84
CA SER A 153 -16.30 13.35 10.80
C SER A 153 -16.06 12.70 9.44
N ILE A 154 -16.86 11.68 9.07
CA ILE A 154 -16.75 11.03 7.74
C ILE A 154 -17.10 12.04 6.65
N LYS A 155 -16.07 12.58 5.98
CA LYS A 155 -16.21 13.57 4.91
C LYS A 155 -15.04 13.49 3.94
N ALA A 156 -15.28 13.95 2.71
CA ALA A 156 -14.19 14.19 1.78
C ALA A 156 -13.34 15.40 2.21
N ASN A 157 -12.12 15.49 1.67
CA ASN A 157 -11.19 16.61 1.94
C ASN A 157 -11.54 17.91 1.20
N CYS A 158 -12.68 17.94 0.52
CA CYS A 158 -13.21 19.09 -0.19
C CYS A 158 -14.67 19.34 0.17
N ALA A 159 -15.11 20.59 0.00
CA ALA A 159 -16.46 21.01 0.38
C ALA A 159 -17.57 20.35 -0.46
N ASN A 160 -17.30 20.08 -1.74
CA ASN A 160 -18.29 19.62 -2.71
C ASN A 160 -17.77 18.40 -3.49
N PRO A 161 -17.76 17.19 -2.90
CA PRO A 161 -17.35 15.99 -3.62
C PRO A 161 -18.34 15.68 -4.76
N THR A 162 -17.81 15.35 -5.93
CA THR A 162 -18.59 15.13 -7.17
C THR A 162 -18.82 13.65 -7.49
N THR A 163 -18.25 12.74 -6.70
CA THR A 163 -18.33 11.28 -6.92
C THR A 163 -18.49 10.60 -5.57
N ASN A 164 -19.41 9.63 -5.50
CA ASN A 164 -19.62 8.77 -4.34
C ASN A 164 -18.91 7.42 -4.52
N ALA A 165 -18.84 6.64 -3.44
CA ALA A 165 -18.34 5.28 -3.49
C ALA A 165 -19.10 4.44 -4.54
N THR A 166 -18.36 3.72 -5.38
CA THR A 166 -18.86 2.73 -6.33
C THR A 166 -18.59 1.31 -5.85
N ILE A 167 -17.58 1.09 -5.00
CA ILE A 167 -17.36 -0.17 -4.30
C ILE A 167 -18.25 -0.23 -3.05
N CYS A 168 -19.36 -0.94 -3.18
CA CYS A 168 -20.21 -1.33 -2.06
C CYS A 168 -20.21 -2.85 -1.79
N ASP A 169 -19.62 -3.66 -2.67
CA ASP A 169 -19.51 -5.10 -2.46
C ASP A 169 -18.47 -5.38 -1.35
N PRO A 170 -18.87 -6.00 -0.23
CA PRO A 170 -17.96 -6.27 0.89
C PRO A 170 -16.77 -7.16 0.50
N ARG A 171 -16.89 -7.98 -0.55
CA ARG A 171 -15.79 -8.83 -1.04
C ARG A 171 -14.63 -8.02 -1.60
N LEU A 172 -14.91 -6.84 -2.15
CA LEU A 172 -13.93 -5.93 -2.74
C LEU A 172 -13.33 -4.96 -1.71
N ARG A 173 -13.92 -4.85 -0.52
CA ARG A 173 -13.39 -4.02 0.58
C ARG A 173 -12.33 -4.76 1.39
N THR A 174 -11.41 -4.00 1.95
CA THR A 174 -10.25 -4.45 2.73
C THR A 174 -10.33 -4.06 4.20
N ALA A 175 -11.07 -2.99 4.51
CA ALA A 175 -11.27 -2.47 5.86
C ALA A 175 -12.74 -2.14 6.08
N ASN A 176 -13.20 -2.25 7.33
CA ASN A 176 -14.60 -2.06 7.73
C ASN A 176 -15.60 -2.75 6.78
N THR A 177 -15.29 -3.99 6.40
CA THR A 177 -15.97 -4.72 5.31
C THR A 177 -17.43 -5.03 5.62
N GLN A 178 -17.83 -4.98 6.88
CA GLN A 178 -19.18 -5.32 7.35
C GLN A 178 -20.10 -4.11 7.47
N ALA A 179 -19.61 -2.88 7.27
CA ALA A 179 -20.46 -1.69 7.30
C ALA A 179 -21.38 -1.62 6.07
N GLU A 180 -22.64 -1.26 6.28
CA GLU A 180 -23.56 -0.95 5.19
C GLU A 180 -23.05 0.24 4.37
N CYS A 181 -23.08 0.13 3.03
CA CYS A 181 -22.51 1.16 2.15
C CYS A 181 -23.17 2.53 2.34
N GLY A 182 -22.37 3.55 2.64
CA GLY A 182 -22.85 4.92 2.84
C GLY A 182 -23.60 5.14 4.16
N SER A 183 -23.65 4.14 5.04
CA SER A 183 -24.17 4.32 6.39
C SER A 183 -23.23 5.20 7.24
N ALA A 184 -23.72 5.65 8.40
CA ALA A 184 -22.89 6.37 9.37
C ALA A 184 -21.76 5.52 9.96
N ASP A 185 -21.76 4.20 9.71
CA ASP A 185 -20.71 3.27 10.11
C ASP A 185 -19.72 3.00 8.96
N ASP A 186 -19.92 3.57 7.76
CA ASP A 186 -19.02 3.38 6.61
C ASP A 186 -17.87 4.41 6.61
N PHE A 187 -16.96 4.25 7.57
CA PHE A 187 -15.90 5.25 7.83
C PHE A 187 -14.98 5.53 6.65
N TYR A 188 -14.77 4.55 5.77
CA TYR A 188 -13.88 4.67 4.62
C TYR A 188 -14.58 5.13 3.35
N PHE A 189 -15.85 5.59 3.42
CA PHE A 189 -16.68 5.89 2.26
C PHE A 189 -16.03 6.80 1.20
N PHE A 190 -15.20 7.77 1.62
CA PHE A 190 -14.53 8.72 0.73
C PHE A 190 -13.09 8.35 0.34
N SER A 191 -12.56 7.24 0.86
CA SER A 191 -11.21 6.78 0.57
C SER A 191 -11.04 6.46 -0.92
N PRO A 192 -9.84 6.63 -1.51
CA PRO A 192 -9.58 6.40 -2.93
C PRO A 192 -10.13 5.08 -3.48
N TRP A 193 -9.93 3.96 -2.76
CA TRP A 193 -10.36 2.64 -3.23
C TRP A 193 -11.87 2.55 -3.43
N ARG A 194 -12.66 3.34 -2.70
CA ARG A 194 -14.12 3.29 -2.78
C ARG A 194 -14.68 3.71 -4.13
N ALA A 195 -13.89 4.37 -4.97
CA ALA A 195 -14.19 4.54 -6.40
C ALA A 195 -12.88 4.48 -7.21
N PRO A 196 -12.42 3.28 -7.62
CA PRO A 196 -11.07 3.07 -8.12
C PRO A 196 -10.73 3.95 -9.32
N GLY A 197 -9.62 4.68 -9.23
CA GLY A 197 -9.13 5.58 -10.26
C GLY A 197 -9.68 7.00 -10.20
N SER A 198 -10.75 7.23 -9.43
CA SER A 198 -11.46 8.50 -9.41
C SER A 198 -10.80 9.57 -8.54
N ALA A 199 -10.12 9.16 -7.46
CA ALA A 199 -9.39 10.09 -6.60
C ALA A 199 -8.32 10.84 -7.42
N PRO A 200 -8.13 12.16 -7.17
CA PRO A 200 -7.06 12.92 -7.79
C PRO A 200 -5.70 12.42 -7.29
N VAL A 201 -4.62 12.86 -7.96
CA VAL A 201 -3.23 12.63 -7.54
C VAL A 201 -2.45 13.95 -7.65
N ILE A 202 -1.40 14.10 -6.84
CA ILE A 202 -0.43 15.19 -6.97
C ILE A 202 0.40 14.98 -8.24
N ASP A 203 0.80 13.73 -8.49
CA ASP A 203 1.54 13.30 -9.67
C ASP A 203 1.20 11.86 -10.04
N ALA A 204 1.11 11.58 -11.34
CA ALA A 204 0.72 10.25 -11.85
C ALA A 204 1.74 9.16 -11.52
N CYS A 205 3.01 9.51 -11.31
CA CYS A 205 4.06 8.57 -10.92
C CYS A 205 4.46 8.77 -9.44
N GLY A 206 3.60 9.38 -8.64
CA GLY A 206 3.82 9.68 -7.21
C GLY A 206 4.61 10.97 -6.98
N SER A 207 4.41 11.58 -5.82
CA SER A 207 5.20 12.71 -5.31
C SER A 207 6.11 12.22 -4.19
N ALA A 208 7.37 12.62 -4.18
CA ALA A 208 8.31 12.28 -3.12
C ALA A 208 7.77 12.74 -1.75
N GLY A 209 7.50 11.78 -0.88
CA GLY A 209 6.88 11.92 0.43
C GLY A 209 5.41 12.34 0.42
N GLY A 210 4.71 12.26 -0.71
CA GLY A 210 3.25 12.43 -0.75
C GLY A 210 2.72 13.86 -0.66
N ARG A 211 3.60 14.86 -0.63
CA ARG A 211 3.24 16.28 -0.37
C ARG A 211 3.65 17.18 -1.53
N PHE A 212 3.14 18.40 -1.56
CA PHE A 212 3.63 19.43 -2.50
C PHE A 212 4.97 20.00 -2.04
N ALA A 213 5.80 20.45 -2.98
CA ALA A 213 7.03 21.17 -2.69
C ALA A 213 6.75 22.36 -1.74
N GLY A 214 7.54 22.47 -0.67
CA GLY A 214 7.40 23.51 0.35
C GLY A 214 6.49 23.16 1.54
N GLN A 215 5.73 22.05 1.49
CA GLN A 215 4.90 21.61 2.63
C GLN A 215 5.68 20.89 3.75
N GLY A 216 6.99 20.71 3.57
CA GLY A 216 7.88 20.03 4.52
C GLY A 216 7.54 18.55 4.73
N ILE A 217 8.19 17.95 5.72
CA ILE A 217 7.87 16.61 6.20
C ILE A 217 6.50 16.63 6.90
N GLY A 218 5.72 15.56 6.73
CA GLY A 218 4.41 15.38 7.35
C GLY A 218 4.31 14.15 8.23
N GLY A 219 3.10 13.90 8.75
CA GLY A 219 2.73 12.59 9.30
C GLY A 219 2.35 11.59 8.20
N ALA A 220 1.92 10.39 8.60
CA ALA A 220 1.35 9.35 7.71
C ALA A 220 2.27 8.90 6.55
N GLY A 221 3.55 8.65 6.82
CA GLY A 221 4.51 8.18 5.80
C GLY A 221 5.16 9.29 4.97
N ALA A 222 4.89 10.57 5.24
CA ALA A 222 5.45 11.69 4.48
C ALA A 222 6.87 12.12 4.92
N GLN A 223 7.73 11.16 5.29
CA GLN A 223 9.09 11.40 5.80
C GLN A 223 10.19 11.10 4.76
N PHE A 224 9.97 11.45 3.49
CA PHE A 224 10.97 11.28 2.43
C PHE A 224 12.26 12.05 2.77
N GLN A 225 13.40 11.38 2.68
CA GLN A 225 14.70 11.99 2.90
C GLN A 225 15.27 12.53 1.60
N ASN A 226 15.67 13.79 1.61
CA ASN A 226 16.36 14.37 0.48
C ASN A 226 17.65 13.60 0.18
N SER A 227 17.84 13.23 -1.08
CA SER A 227 19.09 12.68 -1.60
C SER A 227 19.74 13.69 -2.55
N SER A 228 20.86 13.31 -3.16
CA SER A 228 21.45 14.09 -4.25
C SER A 228 20.62 14.06 -5.55
N LEU A 229 19.61 13.19 -5.64
CA LEU A 229 18.84 12.94 -6.87
C LEU A 229 17.36 13.33 -6.78
N ALA A 230 16.78 13.38 -5.58
CA ALA A 230 15.39 13.74 -5.37
C ALA A 230 15.17 14.37 -3.98
N ARG A 231 14.13 15.19 -3.86
CA ARG A 231 13.76 15.92 -2.65
C ARG A 231 12.26 15.83 -2.39
N GLN A 232 11.84 16.04 -1.14
CA GLN A 232 10.43 16.09 -0.74
C GLN A 232 9.61 16.99 -1.68
N GLY A 233 8.55 16.44 -2.27
CA GLY A 233 7.65 17.11 -3.20
C GLY A 233 8.06 17.06 -4.68
N ASP A 234 9.19 16.44 -5.02
CA ASP A 234 9.55 16.16 -6.41
C ASP A 234 8.54 15.20 -7.06
N LYS A 235 8.30 15.37 -8.36
CA LYS A 235 7.29 14.62 -9.12
C LYS A 235 7.90 13.43 -9.84
N GLY A 236 7.34 12.24 -9.64
CA GLY A 236 7.80 11.00 -10.27
C GLY A 236 7.75 11.05 -11.79
N SER A 237 6.76 11.75 -12.35
CA SER A 237 6.57 11.93 -13.80
C SER A 237 7.69 12.73 -14.46
N GLN A 238 8.44 13.49 -13.65
CA GLN A 238 9.55 14.35 -14.08
C GLN A 238 10.91 13.72 -13.82
N LEU A 239 10.95 12.52 -13.21
CA LEU A 239 12.20 11.79 -13.03
C LEU A 239 12.78 11.36 -14.39
N PRO A 240 14.11 11.35 -14.51
CA PRO A 240 14.78 10.85 -15.71
C PRO A 240 14.36 9.41 -16.00
N ALA A 241 14.31 9.08 -17.29
CA ALA A 241 14.08 7.70 -17.72
C ALA A 241 15.23 6.80 -17.24
N MET A 242 14.88 5.62 -16.76
CA MET A 242 15.82 4.57 -16.39
C MET A 242 15.94 3.56 -17.55
N PRO A 243 17.07 2.82 -17.67
CA PRO A 243 17.18 1.75 -18.64
C PRO A 243 16.01 0.77 -18.48
N SER A 244 15.26 0.51 -19.56
CA SER A 244 14.19 -0.50 -19.51
C SER A 244 14.82 -1.87 -19.29
N HIS A 245 14.70 -2.40 -18.08
CA HIS A 245 15.20 -3.74 -17.74
C HIS A 245 14.35 -4.86 -18.37
N VAL A 246 13.25 -4.50 -19.05
CA VAL A 246 12.33 -5.44 -19.68
C VAL A 246 11.97 -5.02 -21.10
N THR A 247 11.86 -6.01 -21.99
CA THR A 247 11.23 -5.88 -23.30
C THR A 247 10.06 -6.87 -23.35
N TRP A 248 8.86 -6.36 -23.59
CA TRP A 248 7.63 -7.15 -23.68
C TRP A 248 7.14 -7.21 -25.12
N LYS A 249 6.39 -8.26 -25.45
CA LYS A 249 5.81 -8.42 -26.77
C LYS A 249 4.37 -7.93 -26.78
N ALA A 250 3.95 -7.22 -27.81
CA ALA A 250 2.53 -6.92 -27.97
C ALA A 250 1.69 -8.21 -27.99
N GLY A 251 0.63 -8.28 -27.18
CA GLY A 251 -0.24 -9.45 -27.07
C GLY A 251 0.21 -10.53 -26.09
N SER A 252 1.35 -10.38 -25.43
CA SER A 252 1.78 -11.32 -24.38
C SER A 252 1.19 -10.96 -23.03
N ASP A 253 1.03 -11.98 -22.20
CA ASP A 253 0.81 -11.82 -20.77
C ASP A 253 2.17 -11.67 -20.09
N VAL A 254 2.35 -10.65 -19.26
CA VAL A 254 3.64 -10.31 -18.66
C VAL A 254 3.53 -10.15 -17.16
N GLU A 255 4.62 -10.50 -16.46
CA GLU A 255 4.71 -10.35 -15.01
C GLU A 255 4.92 -8.89 -14.61
N VAL A 256 4.19 -8.48 -13.58
CA VAL A 256 4.37 -7.24 -12.83
C VAL A 256 4.29 -7.56 -11.34
N ALA A 257 5.06 -6.84 -10.52
CA ALA A 257 5.10 -7.07 -9.08
C ALA A 257 5.20 -5.77 -8.31
N TRP A 258 4.62 -5.76 -7.11
CA TRP A 258 4.76 -4.67 -6.16
C TRP A 258 4.92 -5.23 -4.74
N THR A 259 5.61 -4.47 -3.90
CA THR A 259 5.75 -4.80 -2.48
C THR A 259 4.90 -3.84 -1.66
N VAL A 260 4.30 -4.39 -0.61
CA VAL A 260 3.58 -3.62 0.39
C VAL A 260 4.30 -3.79 1.71
N MET A 261 4.87 -2.69 2.16
CA MET A 261 5.60 -2.64 3.40
C MET A 261 4.72 -2.05 4.50
N ALA A 262 3.74 -1.20 4.22
CA ALA A 262 2.76 -0.86 5.23
C ALA A 262 1.36 -0.76 4.62
N ASN A 263 0.46 -1.60 5.15
CA ASN A 263 -0.80 -1.94 4.50
C ASN A 263 -1.84 -0.88 4.80
N HIS A 264 -2.41 -0.30 3.75
CA HIS A 264 -3.60 0.55 3.84
C HIS A 264 -4.79 -0.05 3.11
N GLY A 265 -4.77 -1.38 2.91
CA GLY A 265 -5.82 -2.11 2.23
C GLY A 265 -5.97 -1.64 0.78
N GLY A 266 -7.18 -1.37 0.33
CA GLY A 266 -7.47 -0.81 -0.97
C GLY A 266 -7.31 -1.75 -2.16
N GLY A 267 -6.97 -1.18 -3.30
CA GLY A 267 -6.77 -1.93 -4.54
C GLY A 267 -6.03 -1.13 -5.61
N TYR A 268 -5.53 -1.83 -6.61
CA TYR A 268 -4.49 -1.35 -7.51
C TYR A 268 -4.75 -1.72 -8.97
N ALA A 269 -4.09 -1.00 -9.87
CA ALA A 269 -4.13 -1.22 -11.31
C ALA A 269 -2.79 -0.89 -11.97
N TYR A 270 -2.63 -1.42 -13.18
CA TYR A 270 -1.49 -1.17 -14.05
C TYR A 270 -1.95 -0.50 -15.34
N ARG A 271 -1.15 0.45 -15.83
CA ARG A 271 -1.47 1.22 -17.04
C ARG A 271 -0.20 1.55 -17.81
N LEU A 272 -0.31 1.80 -19.10
CA LEU A 272 0.82 2.24 -19.94
C LEU A 272 0.62 3.65 -20.47
N ALA A 273 1.71 4.34 -20.74
CA ALA A 273 1.75 5.57 -21.52
C ALA A 273 2.95 5.52 -22.48
N PRO A 274 2.85 6.06 -23.71
CA PRO A 274 4.03 6.28 -24.55
C PRO A 274 5.06 7.13 -23.81
N ALA A 275 6.34 6.75 -23.86
CA ALA A 275 7.38 7.42 -23.08
C ALA A 275 7.67 8.86 -23.55
N ASP A 276 7.28 9.21 -24.76
CA ASP A 276 7.37 10.56 -25.36
C ASP A 276 6.11 11.41 -25.14
N ALA A 277 5.08 10.87 -24.51
CA ALA A 277 3.87 11.61 -24.15
C ALA A 277 3.99 12.23 -22.74
N PRO A 278 3.20 13.27 -22.42
CA PRO A 278 3.09 13.76 -21.05
C PRO A 278 2.61 12.66 -20.10
N LEU A 279 3.38 12.36 -19.05
CA LEU A 279 3.06 11.33 -18.07
C LEU A 279 2.04 11.83 -17.03
N THR A 280 0.78 11.94 -17.46
CA THR A 280 -0.36 12.41 -16.65
C THR A 280 -1.38 11.30 -16.43
N GLU A 281 -2.25 11.43 -15.42
CA GLU A 281 -3.40 10.52 -15.25
C GLU A 281 -4.24 10.43 -16.52
N GLU A 282 -4.46 11.54 -17.22
CA GLU A 282 -5.21 11.52 -18.48
C GLU A 282 -4.56 10.63 -19.54
N THR A 283 -3.22 10.65 -19.62
CA THR A 283 -2.48 9.81 -20.56
C THR A 283 -2.54 8.33 -20.17
N PHE A 284 -2.28 8.01 -18.90
CA PHE A 284 -2.32 6.61 -18.43
C PHE A 284 -3.72 5.99 -18.52
N ARG A 285 -4.77 6.77 -18.31
CA ARG A 285 -6.16 6.31 -18.46
C ARG A 285 -6.51 5.90 -19.90
N LYS A 286 -5.70 6.23 -20.90
CA LYS A 286 -5.94 5.81 -22.30
C LYS A 286 -5.53 4.36 -22.55
N LEU A 287 -4.71 3.77 -21.69
CA LEU A 287 -4.17 2.42 -21.89
C LEU A 287 -4.07 1.65 -20.55
N PRO A 288 -5.21 1.36 -19.89
CA PRO A 288 -5.23 0.43 -18.76
C PRO A 288 -4.86 -0.99 -19.22
N LEU A 289 -4.23 -1.76 -18.32
CA LEU A 289 -3.88 -3.16 -18.58
C LEU A 289 -4.82 -4.08 -17.81
N ASP A 290 -5.29 -5.14 -18.48
CA ASP A 290 -6.14 -6.14 -17.87
C ASP A 290 -5.29 -7.20 -17.15
N PHE A 291 -5.70 -7.57 -15.95
CA PHE A 291 -5.09 -8.70 -15.25
C PHE A 291 -5.56 -10.02 -15.86
N VAL A 292 -4.67 -10.99 -15.94
CA VAL A 292 -4.94 -12.33 -16.50
C VAL A 292 -4.46 -13.42 -15.54
N GLY A 293 -5.11 -14.57 -15.58
CA GLY A 293 -4.76 -15.70 -14.72
C GLY A 293 -4.86 -15.39 -13.22
N LYS A 294 -4.15 -16.20 -12.43
CA LYS A 294 -4.06 -16.09 -10.97
C LYS A 294 -3.05 -15.04 -10.54
N SER A 295 -3.28 -14.46 -9.36
CA SER A 295 -2.29 -13.64 -8.66
C SER A 295 -1.39 -14.55 -7.83
N ILE A 296 -0.22 -14.04 -7.45
CA ILE A 296 0.82 -14.77 -6.73
C ILE A 296 1.30 -13.95 -5.54
N LEU A 297 1.42 -14.58 -4.37
CA LEU A 297 2.30 -14.10 -3.30
C LEU A 297 3.66 -14.76 -3.49
N ARG A 298 4.74 -13.96 -3.55
CA ARG A 298 6.12 -14.44 -3.70
C ARG A 298 6.97 -13.90 -2.55
N TRP A 299 7.72 -14.77 -1.88
CA TRP A 299 8.61 -14.39 -0.78
C TRP A 299 10.06 -14.44 -1.24
N ASP A 300 10.84 -13.46 -0.79
CA ASP A 300 12.29 -13.38 -1.03
C ASP A 300 12.66 -13.35 -2.52
N GLY A 301 11.71 -12.98 -3.40
CA GLY A 301 11.89 -12.93 -4.85
C GLY A 301 12.14 -14.30 -5.47
N ASP A 302 11.95 -15.36 -4.69
CA ASP A 302 12.18 -16.73 -5.14
C ASP A 302 10.89 -17.31 -5.71
N SER A 303 10.88 -17.56 -7.01
CA SER A 303 9.77 -18.25 -7.70
C SER A 303 9.37 -19.60 -7.06
N LYS A 304 10.24 -20.23 -6.25
CA LYS A 304 9.92 -21.49 -5.55
C LYS A 304 9.06 -21.28 -4.30
N THR A 305 8.93 -20.06 -3.80
CA THR A 305 8.12 -19.74 -2.62
C THR A 305 6.69 -19.32 -2.98
N GLU A 306 6.36 -19.30 -4.26
CA GLU A 306 5.10 -18.78 -4.77
C GLU A 306 3.86 -19.49 -4.21
N LEU A 307 2.86 -18.67 -3.89
CA LEU A 307 1.51 -19.11 -3.57
C LEU A 307 0.53 -18.43 -4.54
N GLN A 308 -0.06 -19.24 -5.42
CA GLN A 308 -1.08 -18.77 -6.35
C GLN A 308 -2.48 -18.72 -5.71
N PHE A 309 -3.25 -17.69 -6.03
CA PHE A 309 -4.63 -17.52 -5.57
C PHE A 309 -5.48 -16.79 -6.62
N GLU A 310 -6.81 -16.91 -6.48
CA GLU A 310 -7.75 -16.15 -7.31
C GLU A 310 -7.85 -14.71 -6.78
N GLY A 311 -7.44 -13.72 -7.58
CA GLY A 311 -7.54 -12.32 -7.21
C GLY A 311 -8.97 -11.78 -7.26
N TRP A 312 -9.33 -10.89 -6.35
CA TRP A 312 -10.62 -10.20 -6.38
C TRP A 312 -10.52 -8.96 -7.26
N ARG A 313 -11.07 -9.05 -8.47
CA ARG A 313 -10.96 -8.01 -9.49
C ARG A 313 -12.32 -7.38 -9.81
N THR A 314 -12.31 -6.11 -10.23
CA THR A 314 -13.51 -5.40 -10.70
C THR A 314 -13.16 -4.49 -11.87
N SER A 315 -14.10 -4.33 -12.80
CA SER A 315 -14.11 -3.29 -13.83
C SER A 315 -15.35 -2.39 -13.74
N VAL A 316 -16.17 -2.60 -12.71
CA VAL A 316 -17.41 -1.86 -12.48
C VAL A 316 -17.14 -0.68 -11.56
N GLY A 317 -17.62 0.50 -11.94
CA GLY A 317 -17.47 1.71 -11.13
C GLY A 317 -16.05 2.28 -11.09
N THR A 318 -15.21 1.91 -12.06
CA THR A 318 -13.80 2.32 -12.16
C THR A 318 -13.62 3.51 -13.11
N LEU A 319 -12.49 4.22 -12.98
CA LEU A 319 -12.09 5.30 -13.88
C LEU A 319 -10.72 4.99 -14.53
N PRO A 320 -10.65 4.88 -15.88
CA PRO A 320 -11.73 5.02 -16.85
C PRO A 320 -12.76 3.87 -16.73
N PRO A 321 -14.01 4.06 -17.19
CA PRO A 321 -15.03 3.02 -17.13
C PRO A 321 -14.56 1.72 -17.80
N GLY A 322 -14.74 0.60 -17.12
CA GLY A 322 -14.32 -0.71 -17.62
C GLY A 322 -12.84 -1.05 -17.41
N SER A 323 -12.02 -0.11 -16.88
CA SER A 323 -10.65 -0.47 -16.47
C SER A 323 -10.66 -1.47 -15.33
N MET A 324 -9.79 -2.46 -15.41
CA MET A 324 -9.70 -3.52 -14.43
C MET A 324 -8.80 -3.12 -13.25
N TRP A 325 -9.28 -3.42 -12.05
CA TRP A 325 -8.57 -3.20 -10.79
C TRP A 325 -8.59 -4.47 -9.95
N SER A 326 -7.54 -4.69 -9.16
CA SER A 326 -7.42 -5.81 -8.24
C SER A 326 -7.44 -5.30 -6.80
N LYS A 327 -8.19 -5.95 -5.92
CA LYS A 327 -8.14 -5.72 -4.47
C LYS A 327 -6.77 -6.14 -3.95
N ASN A 328 -6.21 -5.37 -3.03
CA ASN A 328 -5.04 -5.78 -2.25
C ASN A 328 -5.36 -7.10 -1.49
N PRO A 329 -4.61 -8.19 -1.73
CA PRO A 329 -4.93 -9.51 -1.19
C PRO A 329 -4.51 -9.70 0.27
N ILE A 330 -3.82 -8.72 0.87
CA ILE A 330 -3.31 -8.82 2.23
C ILE A 330 -4.30 -8.16 3.18
N PRO A 331 -4.97 -8.92 4.07
CA PRO A 331 -5.86 -8.32 5.05
C PRO A 331 -5.08 -7.56 6.12
N SER A 332 -5.70 -6.54 6.69
CA SER A 332 -5.14 -5.90 7.87
C SER A 332 -5.38 -6.73 9.13
N GLY A 333 -4.36 -6.80 9.97
CA GLY A 333 -4.39 -7.36 11.31
C GLY A 333 -4.67 -6.31 12.37
N LEU A 334 -4.71 -5.02 12.01
CA LEU A 334 -4.90 -3.89 12.92
C LEU A 334 -6.39 -3.57 13.09
N TRP A 335 -7.18 -4.61 13.38
CA TRP A 335 -8.63 -4.56 13.41
C TRP A 335 -9.20 -3.52 14.38
N GLU A 336 -8.50 -3.19 15.48
CA GLU A 336 -8.91 -2.10 16.38
C GLU A 336 -8.94 -0.75 15.69
N ARG A 337 -8.12 -0.53 14.67
CA ARG A 337 -8.09 0.72 13.91
C ARG A 337 -8.92 0.61 12.63
N GLU A 338 -8.94 -0.55 12.01
CA GLU A 338 -9.44 -0.71 10.64
C GLU A 338 -10.78 -1.41 10.53
N GLY A 339 -11.25 -1.97 11.64
CA GLY A 339 -12.47 -2.76 11.70
C GLY A 339 -12.31 -4.13 11.03
N PRO A 340 -13.43 -4.84 10.80
CA PRO A 340 -13.40 -6.15 10.17
C PRO A 340 -12.83 -6.05 8.75
N GLY A 341 -11.92 -6.96 8.42
CA GLY A 341 -11.28 -7.11 7.13
C GLY A 341 -11.82 -8.32 6.36
N PHE A 342 -10.92 -9.19 5.91
CA PHE A 342 -11.24 -10.38 5.12
C PHE A 342 -10.23 -11.50 5.40
N GLU A 343 -10.57 -12.73 5.05
CA GLU A 343 -9.68 -13.88 5.29
C GLU A 343 -8.37 -13.77 4.50
N PRO A 344 -7.22 -14.16 5.09
CA PRO A 344 -5.97 -14.32 4.35
C PRO A 344 -6.12 -15.38 3.23
N VAL A 345 -5.33 -15.25 2.16
CA VAL A 345 -5.36 -16.16 1.01
C VAL A 345 -4.84 -17.57 1.31
N CYS A 346 -4.29 -17.79 2.51
CA CYS A 346 -3.77 -19.07 2.99
C CYS A 346 -4.10 -19.27 4.47
N ALA A 347 -3.98 -20.50 4.95
CA ALA A 347 -4.16 -20.78 6.37
C ALA A 347 -3.04 -20.14 7.20
N GLU A 348 -3.41 -19.35 8.19
CA GLU A 348 -2.50 -18.79 9.19
C GLU A 348 -2.38 -19.70 10.42
N SER A 349 -1.20 -19.65 11.05
CA SER A 349 -0.93 -20.41 12.27
C SER A 349 -1.79 -19.91 13.44
N GLU A 350 -2.03 -20.77 14.43
CA GLU A 350 -2.69 -20.35 15.68
C GLU A 350 -1.91 -19.26 16.41
N GLU A 351 -0.60 -19.22 16.23
CA GLU A 351 0.25 -18.16 16.75
C GLU A 351 -0.02 -16.82 16.04
N CYS A 352 -0.17 -16.83 14.71
CA CYS A 352 -0.55 -15.65 13.95
C CYS A 352 -1.95 -15.15 14.35
N LYS A 353 -2.91 -16.06 14.56
CA LYS A 353 -4.25 -15.68 15.04
C LYS A 353 -4.22 -15.07 16.43
N ARG A 354 -3.42 -15.62 17.35
CA ARG A 354 -3.19 -15.03 18.68
C ARG A 354 -2.59 -13.63 18.57
N TRP A 355 -1.59 -13.47 17.71
CA TRP A 355 -0.97 -12.18 17.43
C TRP A 355 -1.98 -11.17 16.89
N ALA A 356 -2.72 -11.53 15.84
CA ALA A 356 -3.71 -10.64 15.23
C ALA A 356 -4.88 -10.33 16.19
N SER A 357 -5.18 -11.21 17.15
CA SER A 357 -6.23 -10.97 18.15
C SER A 357 -5.87 -9.90 19.17
N GLY A 358 -4.61 -9.86 19.63
CA GLY A 358 -4.20 -9.09 20.81
C GLY A 358 -2.97 -8.20 20.62
N PHE A 359 -2.39 -8.16 19.42
CA PHE A 359 -1.10 -7.51 19.13
C PHE A 359 0.08 -8.04 19.97
N GLY A 360 0.04 -9.32 20.35
CA GLY A 360 1.08 -9.99 21.13
C GLY A 360 1.69 -11.19 20.40
N GLY A 361 3.01 -11.20 20.19
CA GLY A 361 3.74 -12.31 19.56
C GLY A 361 5.08 -11.87 18.93
N GLU A 362 5.78 -12.81 18.28
CA GLU A 362 7.09 -12.58 17.66
C GLU A 362 7.00 -12.14 16.17
N GLN A 363 8.12 -11.72 15.57
CA GLN A 363 8.14 -11.24 14.18
C GLN A 363 8.06 -12.38 13.16
N GLY A 364 7.38 -12.15 12.04
CA GLY A 364 7.31 -13.11 10.93
C GLY A 364 6.42 -14.32 11.19
N VAL A 365 5.56 -14.26 12.21
CA VAL A 365 4.65 -15.35 12.60
C VAL A 365 3.52 -15.55 11.58
N CYS A 366 3.08 -14.47 10.92
CA CYS A 366 2.04 -14.51 9.91
C CYS A 366 2.64 -14.64 8.51
N ARG A 367 2.07 -15.53 7.70
CA ARG A 367 2.59 -15.84 6.36
C ARG A 367 1.98 -14.95 5.28
N CYS A 368 0.68 -15.09 5.04
CA CYS A 368 -0.05 -14.47 3.93
C CYS A 368 -1.00 -13.34 4.36
N SER A 369 -1.22 -13.17 5.67
CA SER A 369 -1.82 -11.95 6.22
C SER A 369 -0.82 -10.81 6.35
N GLY A 370 0.46 -11.04 6.01
CA GLY A 370 1.44 -9.98 5.74
C GLY A 370 2.18 -9.39 6.93
N TYR A 371 1.94 -9.84 8.17
CA TYR A 371 2.48 -9.17 9.36
C TYR A 371 3.80 -9.75 9.88
N SER A 372 4.83 -8.89 9.87
CA SER A 372 6.01 -8.96 10.74
C SER A 372 5.96 -7.85 11.80
N ASN A 373 6.46 -8.11 13.00
CA ASN A 373 6.26 -7.31 14.23
C ASN A 373 6.75 -5.85 14.15
N LEU A 374 6.01 -4.95 14.83
CA LEU A 374 6.45 -3.60 15.30
C LEU A 374 7.23 -2.74 14.29
N GLY A 375 6.98 -3.00 13.02
CA GLY A 375 7.61 -2.42 11.87
C GLY A 375 6.76 -2.77 10.66
N PRO A 376 7.18 -2.33 9.48
CA PRO A 376 6.35 -2.50 8.30
C PRO A 376 6.15 -4.00 7.96
N LEU A 377 5.01 -4.34 7.34
CA LEU A 377 4.72 -5.61 6.65
C LEU A 377 5.97 -6.17 5.94
N LEU A 378 6.00 -7.50 5.94
CA LEU A 378 6.99 -8.39 5.34
C LEU A 378 7.82 -7.72 4.23
N PRO A 379 9.02 -7.20 4.53
CA PRO A 379 9.92 -6.61 3.53
C PRO A 379 10.24 -7.56 2.35
N ASN A 380 9.97 -8.85 2.51
CA ASN A 380 10.24 -9.87 1.53
C ASN A 380 9.03 -10.34 0.72
N LEU A 381 7.82 -9.83 0.98
CA LEU A 381 6.60 -10.26 0.27
C LEU A 381 6.33 -9.37 -0.95
N GLU A 382 6.23 -10.01 -2.11
CA GLU A 382 5.73 -9.43 -3.35
C GLU A 382 4.32 -9.92 -3.64
N ILE A 383 3.48 -8.99 -4.11
CA ILE A 383 2.22 -9.29 -4.79
C ILE A 383 2.53 -9.22 -6.28
N VAL A 384 2.42 -10.38 -6.93
CA VAL A 384 2.79 -10.59 -8.32
C VAL A 384 1.53 -10.90 -9.12
N ASP A 385 1.42 -10.28 -10.30
CA ASP A 385 0.31 -10.44 -11.22
C ASP A 385 0.81 -10.66 -12.65
N LEU A 386 -0.03 -11.29 -13.47
CA LEU A 386 0.10 -11.24 -14.92
C LEU A 386 -0.86 -10.19 -15.46
N VAL A 387 -0.36 -9.35 -16.37
CA VAL A 387 -1.16 -8.37 -17.11
C VAL A 387 -0.99 -8.55 -18.61
N GLN A 388 -2.05 -8.33 -19.37
CA GLN A 388 -2.02 -8.49 -20.81
C GLN A 388 -1.57 -7.21 -21.51
N ILE A 389 -0.53 -7.31 -22.35
CA ILE A 389 -0.14 -6.24 -23.25
C ILE A 389 -1.07 -6.25 -24.47
N PRO A 390 -1.73 -5.13 -24.84
CA PRO A 390 -2.63 -5.10 -25.98
C PRO A 390 -1.95 -5.54 -27.28
N ARG A 391 -2.59 -6.45 -28.03
CA ARG A 391 -2.04 -7.02 -29.29
C ARG A 391 -1.74 -5.98 -30.37
N HIS A 392 -2.44 -4.85 -30.35
CA HIS A 392 -2.34 -3.78 -31.34
C HIS A 392 -1.38 -2.66 -30.91
N LEU A 393 -0.72 -2.82 -29.76
CA LEU A 393 0.20 -1.80 -29.24
C LEU A 393 1.42 -1.70 -30.16
N LYS A 394 1.77 -0.49 -30.57
CA LYS A 394 2.93 -0.25 -31.44
C LYS A 394 4.21 -0.53 -30.66
N ALA A 395 5.20 -1.13 -31.32
CA ALA A 395 6.54 -1.24 -30.77
C ALA A 395 7.11 0.15 -30.43
N GLY A 396 7.86 0.25 -29.34
CA GLY A 396 8.42 1.51 -28.86
C GLY A 396 8.67 1.54 -27.35
N LYS A 397 9.05 2.71 -26.85
CA LYS A 397 9.29 2.95 -25.42
C LYS A 397 7.99 3.40 -24.76
N TYR A 398 7.67 2.77 -23.63
CA TYR A 398 6.51 3.09 -22.81
C TYR A 398 6.92 3.23 -21.35
N VAL A 399 6.02 3.83 -20.57
CA VAL A 399 6.10 3.90 -19.12
C VAL A 399 4.93 3.11 -18.56
N LEU A 400 5.22 2.15 -17.69
CA LEU A 400 4.25 1.45 -16.86
C LEU A 400 3.97 2.30 -15.62
N GLN A 401 2.71 2.61 -15.35
CA GLN A 401 2.23 3.12 -14.07
C GLN A 401 1.65 1.96 -13.27
N TRP A 402 2.12 1.80 -12.04
CA TRP A 402 1.38 1.13 -10.97
C TRP A 402 0.72 2.20 -10.11
N ARG A 403 -0.58 2.03 -9.85
CA ARG A 403 -1.37 2.91 -8.98
C ARG A 403 -2.10 2.06 -7.97
N TRP A 404 -1.97 2.40 -6.69
CA TRP A 404 -2.68 1.79 -5.58
C TRP A 404 -3.51 2.85 -4.85
N ASP A 405 -4.83 2.69 -4.94
CA ASP A 405 -5.80 3.50 -4.23
C ASP A 405 -6.05 2.85 -2.86
N CYS A 406 -5.72 3.54 -1.77
CA CYS A 406 -5.91 3.01 -0.42
C CYS A 406 -7.37 3.04 0.03
N GLU A 407 -7.73 2.15 0.95
CA GLU A 407 -9.04 2.20 1.63
C GLU A 407 -8.92 2.78 3.04
N GLU A 408 -7.84 2.47 3.75
CA GLU A 408 -7.64 2.95 5.12
C GLU A 408 -7.32 4.44 5.20
N SER A 409 -6.70 5.01 4.15
CA SER A 409 -6.16 6.37 4.16
C SER A 409 -6.54 7.15 2.90
N ASP A 410 -6.37 8.47 2.96
CA ASP A 410 -6.59 9.40 1.82
C ASP A 410 -5.35 9.45 0.92
N GLN A 411 -4.77 8.29 0.65
CA GLN A 411 -3.50 8.16 -0.07
C GLN A 411 -3.67 7.39 -1.37
N VAL A 412 -2.95 7.85 -2.39
CA VAL A 412 -2.79 7.14 -3.65
C VAL A 412 -1.30 6.93 -3.87
N TRP A 413 -0.85 5.68 -3.79
CA TRP A 413 0.52 5.29 -4.05
C TRP A 413 0.71 5.08 -5.54
N ALA A 414 1.84 5.55 -6.07
CA ALA A 414 2.11 5.40 -7.48
C ALA A 414 3.61 5.28 -7.76
N SER A 415 3.94 4.46 -8.75
CA SER A 415 5.31 4.30 -9.24
C SER A 415 5.28 4.12 -10.76
N CYS A 416 6.33 4.57 -11.43
CA CYS A 416 6.46 4.44 -12.87
C CYS A 416 7.74 3.72 -13.26
N ALA A 417 7.69 2.80 -14.23
CA ALA A 417 8.84 2.07 -14.75
C ALA A 417 8.94 2.18 -16.27
N ASP A 418 10.16 2.29 -16.79
CA ASP A 418 10.44 2.28 -18.23
C ASP A 418 10.39 0.85 -18.78
N VAL A 419 9.62 0.65 -19.84
CA VAL A 419 9.47 -0.64 -20.53
C VAL A 419 9.61 -0.45 -22.04
N THR A 420 10.09 -1.48 -22.74
CA THR A 420 10.08 -1.50 -24.21
C THR A 420 9.04 -2.51 -24.70
N ILE A 421 8.21 -2.10 -25.65
CA ILE A 421 7.30 -3.01 -26.38
C ILE A 421 7.96 -3.33 -27.73
N GLY A 422 8.13 -4.62 -28.02
CA GLY A 422 8.79 -5.15 -29.22
C GLY A 422 7.88 -5.93 -30.15
#